data_AF-A0A1Y2BQY6-F1
#
_entry.id   AF-A0A1Y2BQY6-F1
#
_cell.length_a   1.000
_cell.length_b   1.000
_cell.length_c   1.000
_cell.angle_alpha   90.00
_cell.angle_beta   90.00
_cell.angle_gamma   90.00
#
_symmetry.space_group_name_H-M   'P 1'
#
loop_
_entity.id
_entity.type
_entity.pdbx_description
1 polymer ?
#
loop_
_entity_poly.entity_id
_entity_poly.type
_entity_poly.pdbx_seq_one_letter_code
_entity_poly.pdbx_strand_id
1 'polypeptide(L)'
;FPVGKLSLIAGPTGSGKSSVFLALLGEVVLHKGTAGQNLDAATGLYEGVAYASQLPWLQHASIKNVKHPFGSPMEQDRYAAVIEACALKADLAMFDAGDETEIGEKGISLSGGQKARVALARVVYSRAKV
;
A
#
# COMPACT_ATOMS: atom_id res chain seq x y z
N PHE A 1 -3.53 -12.40 14.33
CA PHE A 1 -2.26 -11.99 13.68
C PHE A 1 -1.25 -11.69 14.78
N PRO A 2 -0.20 -12.51 14.95
CA PRO A 2 0.82 -12.24 15.97
C PRO A 2 1.68 -11.04 15.56
N VAL A 3 1.95 -10.14 16.50
CA VAL A 3 2.78 -8.93 16.28
C VAL A 3 4.18 -9.33 15.80
N GLY A 4 4.68 -8.65 14.78
CA GLY A 4 6.01 -8.90 14.21
C GLY A 4 6.17 -10.23 13.48
N LYS A 5 5.07 -10.95 13.21
CA LYS A 5 5.10 -12.24 12.49
C LYS A 5 4.31 -12.17 11.19
N LEU A 6 4.78 -12.91 10.19
CA LEU A 6 4.05 -13.13 8.96
C LEU A 6 2.89 -14.09 9.20
N SER A 7 1.69 -13.71 8.76
CA SER A 7 0.52 -14.58 8.73
C SER A 7 0.03 -14.72 7.29
N LEU A 8 -0.36 -15.94 6.92
CA LEU A 8 -0.88 -16.25 5.60
C LEU A 8 -2.33 -16.70 5.71
N ILE A 9 -3.20 -16.16 4.85
CA ILE A 9 -4.58 -16.63 4.68
C ILE A 9 -4.69 -17.25 3.30
N ALA A 10 -4.97 -18.54 3.24
CA ALA A 10 -5.10 -19.30 2.00
C ALA A 10 -6.49 -19.94 1.90
N GLY A 11 -6.96 -20.15 0.67
CA GLY A 11 -8.25 -20.74 0.37
C GLY A 11 -8.71 -20.46 -1.07
N PRO A 12 -9.75 -21.15 -1.56
CA PRO A 12 -10.22 -21.01 -2.94
C PRO A 12 -10.77 -19.62 -3.25
N THR A 13 -10.88 -19.26 -4.52
CA THR A 13 -11.56 -18.02 -4.95
C THR A 13 -13.00 -17.99 -4.40
N GLY A 14 -13.45 -16.83 -3.93
CA GLY A 14 -14.77 -16.68 -3.30
C GLY A 14 -14.83 -17.08 -1.82
N SER A 15 -13.75 -17.59 -1.21
CA SER A 15 -13.73 -17.96 0.22
C SER A 15 -13.71 -16.78 1.20
N GLY A 16 -13.88 -15.53 0.73
CA GLY A 16 -13.94 -14.35 1.59
C GLY A 16 -12.60 -13.76 2.07
N LYS A 17 -11.44 -14.18 1.53
CA LYS A 17 -10.12 -13.65 1.93
C LYS A 17 -10.04 -12.11 1.85
N SER A 18 -10.47 -11.55 0.72
CA SER A 18 -10.50 -10.10 0.53
C SER A 18 -11.47 -9.43 1.50
N SER A 19 -12.61 -10.05 1.79
CA SER A 19 -13.59 -9.57 2.76
C SER A 19 -13.03 -9.53 4.18
N VAL A 20 -12.16 -10.47 4.56
CA VAL A 20 -11.45 -10.44 5.86
C VAL A 20 -10.56 -9.20 5.95
N PHE A 21 -9.77 -8.89 4.91
CA PHE A 21 -8.94 -7.68 4.92
C PHE A 21 -9.78 -6.41 4.95
N LEU A 22 -10.87 -6.34 4.19
CA LEU A 22 -11.79 -5.20 4.24
C LEU A 22 -12.46 -5.06 5.63
N ALA A 23 -12.79 -6.16 6.30
CA ALA A 23 -13.31 -6.14 7.67
C ALA A 23 -12.29 -5.59 8.67
N LEU A 24 -11.00 -5.93 8.52
CA LEU A 24 -9.93 -5.39 9.36
C LEU A 24 -9.70 -3.89 9.12
N LEU A 25 -9.99 -3.40 7.91
CA LEU A 25 -9.94 -1.98 7.56
C LEU A 25 -11.20 -1.20 7.96
N GLY A 26 -12.27 -1.87 8.41
CA GLY A 26 -13.55 -1.24 8.74
C GLY A 26 -14.43 -0.92 7.52
N GLU A 27 -14.11 -1.47 6.35
CA GLU A 27 -14.78 -1.19 5.07
C GLU A 27 -15.99 -2.08 4.79
N VAL A 28 -16.38 -2.94 5.74
CA VAL A 28 -17.57 -3.80 5.63
C VAL A 28 -18.37 -3.80 6.91
N VAL A 29 -19.69 -3.96 6.78
CA VAL A 29 -20.61 -4.12 7.91
C VAL A 29 -20.45 -5.53 8.49
N LEU A 30 -20.12 -5.60 9.78
CA LEU A 30 -20.04 -6.86 10.50
C LEU A 30 -21.43 -7.30 10.93
N HIS A 31 -21.83 -8.50 10.52
CA HIS A 31 -23.09 -9.07 11.00
C HIS A 31 -23.00 -9.53 12.47
N LYS A 32 -21.84 -10.05 12.88
CA LYS A 32 -21.53 -10.48 14.24
C LYS A 32 -20.03 -10.30 14.53
N GLY A 33 -19.69 -10.19 15.82
CA GLY A 33 -18.31 -10.07 16.29
C GLY A 33 -17.74 -8.65 16.14
N THR A 34 -16.44 -8.52 16.38
CA THR A 34 -15.70 -7.27 16.25
C THR A 34 -14.48 -7.49 15.36
N ALA A 35 -14.21 -6.51 14.51
CA ALA A 35 -13.01 -6.39 13.71
C ALA A 35 -12.72 -4.90 13.54
N GLY A 36 -11.45 -4.54 13.38
CA GLY A 36 -11.06 -3.15 13.17
C GLY A 36 -9.82 -2.75 13.97
N GLN A 37 -9.40 -1.52 13.72
CA GLN A 37 -8.22 -0.91 14.32
C GLN A 37 -8.48 -0.57 15.78
N ASN A 38 -7.47 -0.80 16.63
CA ASN A 38 -7.52 -0.31 18.00
C ASN A 38 -7.40 1.21 17.96
N LEU A 39 -8.39 1.88 18.56
CA LEU A 39 -8.27 3.29 18.88
C LEU A 39 -7.25 3.40 20.02
N ASP A 40 -6.15 4.09 19.77
CA ASP A 40 -5.23 4.46 20.83
C ASP A 40 -5.93 5.49 21.72
N ALA A 41 -6.30 5.09 22.93
CA ALA A 41 -7.01 5.92 23.88
C ALA A 41 -6.22 7.17 24.32
N ALA A 42 -4.89 7.17 24.19
CA ALA A 42 -4.04 8.31 24.55
C ALA A 42 -4.00 9.37 23.44
N THR A 43 -4.03 8.95 22.17
CA THR A 43 -3.92 9.86 21.02
C THR A 43 -5.27 10.13 20.34
N GLY A 44 -6.28 9.30 20.60
CA GLY A 44 -7.57 9.34 19.90
C GLY A 44 -7.46 8.95 18.43
N LEU A 45 -6.33 8.36 18.02
CA LEU A 45 -6.06 7.94 16.64
C LEU A 45 -6.11 6.43 16.52
N TYR A 46 -6.56 5.95 15.36
CA TYR A 46 -6.48 4.52 15.08
C TYR A 46 -5.03 4.11 14.80
N GLU A 47 -4.64 2.90 15.23
CA GLU A 47 -3.38 2.31 14.79
C GLU A 47 -3.38 2.15 13.26
N GLY A 48 -2.50 2.88 12.57
CA GLY A 48 -2.47 2.92 11.12
C GLY A 48 -2.17 1.54 10.51
N VAL A 49 -3.00 1.15 9.54
CA VAL A 49 -2.84 -0.02 8.67
C VAL A 49 -2.52 0.46 7.26
N ALA A 50 -1.52 -0.13 6.62
CA ALA A 50 -1.22 0.11 5.22
C ALA A 50 -1.62 -1.11 4.38
N TYR A 51 -2.43 -0.87 3.35
CA TYR A 51 -3.04 -1.94 2.56
C TYR A 51 -2.70 -1.81 1.07
N ALA A 52 -2.22 -2.92 0.49
CA ALA A 52 -2.04 -3.09 -0.94
C ALA A 52 -3.13 -4.05 -1.44
N SER A 53 -4.13 -3.51 -2.13
CA SER A 53 -5.21 -4.31 -2.70
C SER A 53 -4.75 -5.17 -3.87
N GLN A 54 -5.50 -6.23 -4.16
CA GLN A 54 -5.27 -7.08 -5.34
C GLN A 54 -5.31 -6.30 -6.66
N LEU A 55 -6.21 -5.33 -6.75
CA LEU A 55 -6.30 -4.36 -7.85
C LEU A 55 -6.00 -2.97 -7.28
N PRO A 56 -4.73 -2.55 -7.26
CA PRO A 56 -4.36 -1.28 -6.67
C PRO A 56 -4.80 -0.10 -7.54
N TRP A 57 -5.43 0.88 -6.88
CA TRP A 57 -5.64 2.20 -7.46
C TRP A 57 -4.42 3.09 -7.17
N LEU A 58 -3.94 3.75 -8.21
CA LEU A 58 -2.84 4.70 -8.18
C LEU A 58 -3.36 6.06 -8.65
N GLN A 59 -2.94 7.10 -7.95
CA GLN A 59 -3.29 8.48 -8.29
C GLN A 59 -2.60 8.89 -9.59
N HIS A 60 -3.23 9.80 -10.34
CA HIS A 60 -2.57 10.47 -11.46
C HIS A 60 -1.51 11.46 -10.91
N ALA A 61 -0.28 10.98 -10.81
CA ALA A 61 0.89 11.70 -10.32
C ALA A 61 2.16 10.95 -10.72
N SER A 62 3.33 11.54 -10.47
CA SER A 62 4.61 10.86 -10.62
C SER A 62 4.72 9.60 -9.75
N ILE A 63 5.46 8.59 -10.21
CA ILE A 63 5.71 7.34 -9.46
C ILE A 63 6.34 7.65 -8.08
N LYS A 64 7.19 8.67 -8.01
CA LYS A 64 7.80 9.19 -6.77
C LYS A 64 6.76 9.59 -5.72
N ASN A 65 5.54 9.87 -6.14
CA ASN A 65 4.41 10.15 -5.27
C ASN A 65 3.83 8.89 -4.58
N VAL A 66 4.55 7.76 -4.58
CA VAL A 66 4.32 6.63 -3.65
C VAL A 66 4.36 7.05 -2.18
N LYS A 67 4.97 8.19 -1.85
CA LYS A 67 4.80 8.82 -0.54
C LYS A 67 3.32 9.15 -0.31
N HIS A 68 2.85 8.91 0.90
CA HIS A 68 1.47 9.15 1.31
C HIS A 68 0.94 10.54 0.86
N PRO A 69 -0.36 10.73 0.53
CA PRO A 69 -0.89 11.96 -0.08
C PRO A 69 -0.76 13.26 0.75
N PHE A 70 -0.24 13.20 1.98
CA PHE A 70 -0.28 14.31 2.94
C PHE A 70 1.03 15.10 3.06
N GLY A 71 1.73 15.31 1.95
CA GLY A 71 2.75 16.38 1.87
C GLY A 71 3.92 16.27 2.84
N SER A 72 4.14 15.11 3.47
CA SER A 72 5.27 14.92 4.38
C SER A 72 6.58 15.00 3.60
N PRO A 73 7.64 15.60 4.18
CA PRO A 73 8.94 15.65 3.54
C PRO A 73 9.44 14.23 3.23
N MET A 74 10.08 14.09 2.07
CA MET A 74 10.60 12.81 1.62
C MET A 74 11.90 12.49 2.38
N GLU A 75 11.94 11.34 3.04
CA GLU A 75 13.16 10.79 3.61
C GLU A 75 13.89 10.03 2.50
N GLN A 76 14.95 10.65 1.95
CA GLN A 76 15.65 10.12 0.77
C GLN A 76 16.18 8.70 0.99
N ASP A 77 16.78 8.42 2.14
CA ASP A 77 17.33 7.09 2.46
C ASP A 77 16.23 6.03 2.55
N ARG A 78 15.11 6.37 3.20
CA ARG A 78 13.94 5.48 3.29
C ARG A 78 13.34 5.24 1.91
N TYR A 79 13.22 6.28 1.10
CA TYR A 79 12.71 6.17 -0.26
C TYR A 79 13.58 5.24 -1.10
N ALA A 80 14.90 5.43 -1.10
CA ALA A 80 15.83 4.58 -1.81
C ALA A 80 15.76 3.10 -1.35
N ALA A 81 15.66 2.88 -0.03
CA ALA A 81 15.49 1.54 0.53
C ALA A 81 14.17 0.88 0.10
N VAL A 82 13.07 1.65 0.03
CA VAL A 82 11.77 1.15 -0.44
C VAL A 82 11.80 0.81 -1.93
N ILE A 83 12.40 1.65 -2.76
CA ILE A 83 12.54 1.40 -4.20
C ILE A 83 13.33 0.10 -4.45
N GLU A 84 14.38 -0.16 -3.66
CA GLU A 84 15.13 -1.41 -3.70
C GLU A 84 14.28 -2.60 -3.23
N ALA A 85 13.71 -2.52 -2.03
CA ALA A 85 12.97 -3.62 -1.40
C ALA A 85 11.73 -4.03 -2.21
N CYS A 86 11.10 -3.10 -2.93
CA CYS A 86 9.96 -3.37 -3.79
C CYS A 86 10.36 -3.71 -5.23
N ALA A 87 11.65 -3.87 -5.52
CA ALA A 87 12.19 -4.20 -6.84
C ALA A 87 11.75 -3.23 -7.95
N LEU A 88 11.65 -1.94 -7.63
CA LEU A 88 11.19 -0.90 -8.57
C LEU A 88 12.32 -0.36 -9.45
N LYS A 89 13.59 -0.54 -9.09
CA LYS A 89 14.73 -0.01 -9.90
C LYS A 89 14.66 -0.42 -11.37
N ALA A 90 14.34 -1.68 -11.64
CA ALA A 90 14.24 -2.19 -13.01
C ALA A 90 13.08 -1.52 -13.76
N ASP A 91 11.93 -1.32 -13.11
CA ASP A 91 10.80 -0.61 -13.72
C ASP A 91 11.13 0.84 -14.01
N LEU A 92 11.74 1.54 -13.05
CA LEU A 92 12.10 2.95 -13.18
C LEU A 92 13.14 3.16 -14.29
N ALA A 93 14.09 2.24 -14.46
CA ALA A 93 15.08 2.29 -15.53
C ALA A 93 14.48 2.13 -16.93
N MET A 94 13.24 1.64 -17.05
CA MET A 94 12.52 1.57 -18.33
C MET A 94 11.89 2.90 -18.74
N PHE A 95 11.80 3.87 -17.83
CA PHE A 95 11.19 5.16 -18.11
C PHE A 95 12.26 6.25 -18.20
N ASP A 96 12.20 7.09 -19.24
CA ASP A 96 13.17 8.16 -19.46
C ASP A 96 13.25 9.15 -18.28
N ALA A 97 12.11 9.40 -17.62
CA ALA A 97 12.00 10.28 -16.46
C ALA A 97 12.15 9.55 -15.12
N GLY A 98 12.47 8.24 -15.12
CA GLY A 98 12.64 7.46 -13.90
C GLY A 98 11.42 7.49 -12.99
N ASP A 99 11.60 7.91 -11.74
CA ASP A 99 10.54 8.04 -10.75
C ASP A 99 9.69 9.31 -10.90
N GLU A 100 10.16 10.31 -11.66
CA GLU A 100 9.35 11.49 -12.02
C GLU A 100 8.35 11.20 -13.14
N THR A 101 8.31 9.96 -13.62
CA THR A 101 7.36 9.53 -14.65
C THR A 101 5.92 9.61 -14.15
N GLU A 102 5.08 10.36 -14.86
CA GLU A 102 3.66 10.57 -14.55
C GLU A 102 2.80 9.34 -14.88
N ILE A 103 1.89 8.97 -13.98
CA ILE A 103 0.88 7.92 -14.17
C ILE A 103 -0.46 8.57 -14.57
N GLY A 104 -1.19 8.02 -15.55
CA GLY A 104 -2.56 8.46 -15.85
C GLY A 104 -2.82 8.83 -17.31
N GLU A 105 -3.91 9.54 -17.58
CA GLU A 105 -4.39 9.84 -18.96
C GLU A 105 -3.39 10.60 -19.84
N LYS A 106 -2.53 11.44 -19.23
CA LYS A 106 -1.45 12.18 -19.91
C LYS A 106 -0.07 11.58 -19.64
N GLY A 107 -0.01 10.52 -18.85
CA GLY A 107 1.21 9.85 -18.42
C GLY A 107 1.32 8.45 -19.03
N ILE A 108 2.10 7.59 -18.39
CA ILE A 108 2.22 6.18 -18.79
C ILE A 108 1.14 5.31 -18.17
N SER A 109 0.79 4.23 -18.86
CA SER A 109 0.02 3.13 -18.28
C SER A 109 0.97 2.06 -17.78
N LEU A 110 0.88 1.75 -16.48
CA LEU A 110 1.65 0.68 -15.86
C LEU A 110 1.02 -0.70 -16.12
N SER A 111 1.86 -1.72 -16.32
CA SER A 111 1.41 -3.11 -16.28
C SER A 111 0.84 -3.49 -14.91
N GLY A 112 0.07 -4.59 -14.83
CA GLY A 112 -0.48 -5.05 -13.55
C GLY A 112 0.59 -5.31 -12.48
N GLY A 113 1.73 -5.88 -12.88
CA GLY A 113 2.86 -6.14 -11.97
C GLY A 113 3.54 -4.85 -11.49
N GLN A 114 3.72 -3.87 -12.38
CA GLN A 114 4.23 -2.55 -12.00
C GLN A 114 3.27 -1.84 -11.03
N LYS A 115 1.97 -1.86 -11.31
CA LYS A 115 0.97 -1.28 -10.40
C LYS A 115 1.02 -1.93 -9.02
N ALA A 116 1.19 -3.26 -8.97
CA ALA A 116 1.33 -3.99 -7.71
C ALA A 116 2.60 -3.58 -6.94
N ARG A 117 3.76 -3.45 -7.60
CA ARG A 117 5.01 -3.02 -6.95
C ARG A 117 4.96 -1.56 -6.47
N VAL A 118 4.37 -0.65 -7.25
CA VAL A 118 4.17 0.74 -6.85
C VAL A 118 3.22 0.83 -5.65
N ALA A 119 2.14 0.05 -5.65
CA ALA A 119 1.22 0.00 -4.50
C ALA A 119 1.87 -0.61 -3.25
N LEU A 120 2.71 -1.64 -3.42
CA LEU A 120 3.50 -2.21 -2.34
C LEU A 120 4.49 -1.18 -1.79
N ALA A 121 5.19 -0.43 -2.64
CA ALA A 121 6.10 0.64 -2.21
C ALA A 121 5.38 1.70 -1.38
N ARG A 122 4.14 2.09 -1.76
CA ARG A 122 3.31 2.99 -0.95
C ARG A 122 3.01 2.42 0.44
N VAL A 123 2.75 1.11 0.54
CA VAL A 123 2.53 0.42 1.82
C VAL A 123 3.79 0.37 2.67
N VAL A 124 4.93 -0.03 2.09
CA VAL A 124 6.20 -0.17 2.82
C VAL A 124 6.76 1.19 3.24
N TYR A 125 6.56 2.24 2.43
CA TYR A 125 6.98 3.59 2.78
C TYR A 125 6.16 4.13 3.96
N SER A 126 4.89 3.73 4.11
CA SER A 126 4.02 4.13 5.22
C SER A 126 4.66 3.86 6.59
N ARG A 127 4.27 4.68 7.59
CA ARG A 127 4.63 4.47 8.99
C ARG A 127 3.60 3.63 9.76
N ALA A 128 2.62 3.06 9.04
CA ALA A 128 1.68 2.10 9.58
C ALA A 128 2.41 0.93 10.26
N LYS A 129 1.84 0.44 11.37
CA LYS A 129 2.42 -0.70 12.11
C LYS A 129 2.02 -2.05 11.52
N VAL A 130 0.98 -2.07 10.69
CA VAL A 130 0.34 -3.26 10.12
C VAL A 130 0.19 -3.10 8.62
#